data_AF-A0A7J2TMP7-F1
#
_entry.id   AF-A0A7J2TMP7-F1
#
_cell.length_a   1.000
_cell.length_b   1.000
_cell.length_c   1.000
_cell.angle_alpha   90.00
_cell.angle_beta   90.00
_cell.angle_gamma   90.00
#
_symmetry.space_group_name_H-M   'P 1'
#
loop_
_entity.id
_entity.type
_entity.pdbx_description
1 polymer ?
#
loop_
_entity_poly.entity_id
_entity_poly.type
_entity_poly.pdbx_seq_one_letter_code
_entity_poly.pdbx_strand_id
1 'polypeptide(L)'
;MSQRKLTLDEIKFLQEALKADFKIVNLRLREGEYQHTLAKAIASFQLELYFPDVKDLVRRLYGEEKANDVQFIRKIQTILKKMERSSIVKILPKKRPWDLQRYALSSFKFQDADKNLVILVTEQETRDAKELLETVLTRQEAIMAKKIVDIKVQAFVFALMALTLYAATLWAIIQPVINPIIFVLAFSFVTLCSVMLGKVLAET
;
A
#
# COMPACT_ATOMS: atom_id res chain seq x y z
N MET A 1 -8.26 -6.10 14.82
CA MET A 1 -8.40 -5.25 13.62
C MET A 1 -7.36 -5.67 12.60
N SER A 2 -7.77 -6.00 11.38
CA SER A 2 -6.83 -6.38 10.30
C SER A 2 -5.93 -5.17 10.01
N GLN A 3 -4.63 -5.28 10.29
CA GLN A 3 -3.63 -4.31 9.82
C GLN A 3 -3.72 -4.27 8.29
N ARG A 4 -4.45 -3.29 7.76
CA ARG A 4 -4.61 -3.09 6.32
C ARG A 4 -3.23 -2.78 5.76
N LYS A 5 -2.69 -3.69 4.95
CA LYS A 5 -1.37 -3.56 4.33
C LYS A 5 -1.31 -2.24 3.53
N LEU A 6 -0.41 -1.35 3.96
CA LEU A 6 -0.05 -0.16 3.20
C LEU A 6 0.77 -0.58 1.99
N THR A 7 0.59 0.13 0.88
CA THR A 7 1.45 0.00 -0.29
C THR A 7 2.78 0.72 -0.06
N LEU A 8 3.82 0.39 -0.83
CA LEU A 8 5.12 1.06 -0.71
C LEU A 8 5.03 2.57 -0.95
N ASP A 9 4.21 3.00 -1.91
CA ASP A 9 4.01 4.43 -2.21
C ASP A 9 3.29 5.15 -1.08
N GLU A 10 2.34 4.47 -0.43
CA GLU A 10 1.64 4.95 0.76
C GLU A 10 2.58 5.11 1.96
N ILE A 11 3.50 4.16 2.17
CA ILE A 11 4.52 4.22 3.22
C ILE A 11 5.48 5.38 2.96
N LYS A 12 5.99 5.51 1.73
CA LYS A 12 6.86 6.63 1.34
C LYS A 12 6.17 7.97 1.55
N PHE A 13 4.92 8.09 1.11
CA PHE A 13 4.13 9.30 1.30
C PHE A 13 3.96 9.67 2.78
N LEU A 14 3.66 8.69 3.63
CA LEU A 14 3.52 8.93 5.07
C LEU A 14 4.86 9.31 5.71
N GLN A 15 5.95 8.67 5.27
CA GLN A 15 7.31 8.99 5.74
C GLN A 15 7.72 10.42 5.36
N GLU A 16 7.39 10.86 4.14
CA GLU A 16 7.59 12.25 3.71
C GLU A 16 6.75 13.22 4.54
N ALA A 17 5.48 12.90 4.79
CA ALA A 17 4.59 13.75 5.60
C ALA A 17 5.08 13.90 7.06
N LEU A 18 5.59 12.81 7.66
CA LEU A 18 6.16 12.78 9.02
C LEU A 18 7.53 13.47 9.14
N LYS A 19 8.27 13.60 8.03
CA LYS A 19 9.58 14.28 7.96
C LYS A 19 9.47 15.74 7.54
N ALA A 20 8.36 16.16 6.93
CA ALA A 20 8.18 17.52 6.45
C ALA A 20 8.17 18.54 7.61
N ASP A 21 8.99 19.59 7.49
CA ASP A 21 9.11 20.63 8.51
C ASP A 21 7.86 21.48 8.64
N PHE A 22 7.49 22.22 7.59
CA PHE A 22 6.20 22.89 7.49
C PHE A 22 5.86 23.16 6.03
N LYS A 23 4.58 23.16 5.70
CA LYS A 23 4.10 23.57 4.37
C LYS A 23 3.36 24.90 4.45
N ILE A 24 3.73 25.83 3.58
CA ILE A 24 3.04 27.10 3.42
C ILE A 24 1.74 26.84 2.67
N VAL A 25 0.63 27.28 3.24
CA VAL A 25 -0.71 27.06 2.67
C VAL A 25 -1.48 28.38 2.64
N ASN A 26 -2.19 28.61 1.53
CA ASN A 26 -2.96 29.84 1.31
C ASN A 26 -4.33 29.84 2.02
N LEU A 27 -4.55 28.92 2.96
CA LEU A 27 -5.82 28.75 3.66
C LEU A 27 -5.60 28.94 5.16
N ARG A 28 -6.53 29.65 5.80
CA ARG A 28 -6.55 29.80 7.26
C ARG A 28 -6.91 28.46 7.90
N LEU A 29 -6.15 28.07 8.92
CA LEU A 29 -6.27 26.78 9.62
C LEU A 29 -6.32 27.02 11.15
N ARG A 30 -7.30 27.79 11.60
CA ARG A 30 -7.43 28.14 13.03
C ARG A 30 -8.22 27.10 13.81
N GLU A 31 -7.85 26.91 15.07
CA GLU A 31 -8.63 26.12 16.01
C GLU A 31 -10.07 26.66 16.10
N GLY A 32 -11.06 25.78 16.04
CA GLY A 32 -12.48 26.12 15.97
C GLY A 32 -13.06 26.19 14.55
N GLU A 33 -12.23 26.25 13.50
CA GLU A 33 -12.69 26.14 12.12
C GLU A 33 -12.86 24.67 11.68
N TYR A 34 -13.84 24.43 10.81
CA TYR A 34 -14.09 23.08 10.24
C TYR A 34 -12.85 22.49 9.57
N GLN A 35 -12.05 23.31 8.88
CA GLN A 35 -10.85 22.85 8.18
C GLN A 35 -9.78 22.35 9.16
N HIS A 36 -9.61 23.02 10.31
CA HIS A 36 -8.69 22.57 11.34
C HIS A 36 -9.15 21.27 11.97
N THR A 37 -10.44 21.16 12.33
CA THR A 37 -11.01 19.92 12.89
C THR A 37 -10.87 18.74 11.93
N LEU A 38 -11.13 18.96 10.64
CA LEU A 38 -10.96 17.94 9.60
C LEU A 38 -9.48 17.55 9.44
N ALA A 39 -8.57 18.54 9.41
CA ALA A 39 -7.14 18.27 9.31
C ALA A 39 -6.65 17.44 10.51
N LYS A 40 -7.03 17.81 11.73
CA LYS A 40 -6.70 17.07 12.95
C LYS A 40 -7.24 15.65 12.95
N ALA A 41 -8.47 15.45 12.44
CA ALA A 41 -9.02 14.11 12.26
C ALA A 41 -8.21 13.27 11.26
N ILE A 42 -7.88 13.81 10.09
CA ILE A 42 -7.05 13.11 9.10
C ILE A 42 -5.67 12.78 9.71
N ALA A 43 -5.09 13.72 10.45
CA ALA A 43 -3.82 13.51 11.14
C ALA A 43 -3.89 12.30 12.09
N SER A 44 -4.93 12.24 12.94
CA SER A 44 -5.11 11.11 13.87
C SER A 44 -5.14 9.76 13.17
N PHE A 45 -5.81 9.67 12.02
CA PHE A 45 -5.85 8.43 11.24
C PHE A 45 -4.48 8.08 10.64
N GLN A 46 -3.73 9.08 10.15
CA GLN A 46 -2.39 8.85 9.60
C GLN A 46 -1.39 8.40 10.67
N LEU A 47 -1.54 8.84 11.92
CA LEU A 47 -0.73 8.35 13.04
C LEU A 47 -1.01 6.87 13.35
N GLU A 48 -2.26 6.43 13.16
CA GLU A 48 -2.66 5.02 13.20
C GLU A 48 -2.28 4.25 11.91
N LEU A 49 -1.46 4.85 11.03
CA LEU A 49 -1.04 4.30 9.74
C LEU A 49 -2.22 3.99 8.80
N TYR A 50 -3.30 4.79 8.88
CA TYR A 50 -4.52 4.63 8.11
C TYR A 50 -4.88 5.87 7.29
N PHE A 51 -5.34 5.65 6.05
CA PHE A 51 -5.87 6.71 5.20
C PHE A 51 -7.39 6.67 5.17
N PRO A 52 -8.07 7.63 5.83
CA PRO A 52 -9.51 7.60 5.98
C PRO A 52 -10.24 8.00 4.69
N ASP A 53 -11.45 7.46 4.54
CA ASP A 53 -12.43 7.99 3.60
C ASP A 53 -13.32 9.07 4.26
N VAL A 54 -14.20 9.71 3.48
CA VAL A 54 -15.11 10.73 4.04
C VAL A 54 -16.05 10.16 5.10
N LYS A 55 -16.49 8.91 4.97
CA LYS A 55 -17.38 8.31 5.96
C LYS A 55 -16.63 8.05 7.26
N ASP A 56 -15.38 7.59 7.20
CA ASP A 56 -14.51 7.42 8.36
C ASP A 56 -14.31 8.74 9.11
N LEU A 57 -14.02 9.82 8.38
CA LEU A 57 -13.88 11.16 8.96
C LEU A 57 -15.15 11.63 9.64
N VAL A 58 -16.29 11.52 8.94
CA VAL A 58 -17.58 11.99 9.46
C VAL A 58 -18.01 11.16 10.66
N ARG A 59 -17.82 9.84 10.62
CA ARG A 59 -18.14 8.94 11.72
C ARG A 59 -17.34 9.25 12.98
N ARG A 60 -16.04 9.50 12.85
CA ARG A 60 -15.17 9.83 13.99
C ARG A 60 -15.49 11.21 14.58
N LEU A 61 -15.82 12.20 13.75
CA LEU A 61 -16.06 13.57 14.19
C LEU A 61 -17.49 13.89 14.62
N TYR A 62 -18.48 13.29 13.96
CA TYR A 62 -19.90 13.67 14.05
C TYR A 62 -20.84 12.49 14.33
N GLY A 63 -20.31 11.27 14.47
CA GLY A 63 -21.08 10.05 14.75
C GLY A 63 -21.68 9.37 13.51
N GLU A 64 -22.25 8.18 13.73
CA GLU A 64 -22.80 7.32 12.67
C GLU A 64 -24.02 7.92 11.96
N GLU A 65 -24.83 8.72 12.66
CA GLU A 65 -26.01 9.36 12.06
C GLU A 65 -25.63 10.29 10.91
N LYS A 66 -24.61 11.12 11.12
CA LYS A 66 -24.10 12.05 10.10
C LYS A 66 -23.29 11.34 9.01
N ALA A 67 -22.72 10.18 9.32
CA ALA A 67 -21.99 9.36 8.33
C ALA A 67 -22.91 8.69 7.31
N ASN A 68 -24.23 8.67 7.55
CA ASN A 68 -25.23 8.19 6.60
C ASN A 68 -25.97 9.32 5.87
N ASP A 69 -25.81 10.57 6.32
CA ASP A 69 -26.37 11.74 5.65
C ASP A 69 -25.54 12.10 4.40
N VAL A 70 -26.11 11.80 3.23
CA VAL A 70 -25.49 12.07 1.92
C VAL A 70 -25.26 13.57 1.68
N GLN A 71 -26.16 14.44 2.16
CA GLN A 71 -25.99 15.89 2.00
C GLN A 71 -24.81 16.39 2.85
N PHE A 72 -24.69 15.88 4.07
CA PHE A 72 -23.59 16.21 4.95
C PHE A 72 -22.24 15.72 4.40
N ILE A 73 -22.18 14.48 3.90
CA ILE A 73 -20.99 13.94 3.22
C ILE A 73 -20.56 14.84 2.06
N ARG A 74 -21.50 15.29 1.21
CA ARG A 74 -21.17 16.18 0.08
C ARG A 74 -20.59 17.52 0.53
N LYS A 75 -21.08 18.08 1.64
CA LYS A 75 -20.53 19.31 2.24
C LYS A 75 -19.08 19.09 2.68
N ILE A 76 -18.80 18.00 3.41
CA ILE A 76 -17.45 17.66 3.86
C ILE A 76 -16.51 17.40 2.67
N GLN A 77 -16.96 16.65 1.65
CA GLN A 77 -16.19 16.44 0.41
C GLN A 77 -15.82 17.75 -0.28
N THR A 78 -16.73 18.72 -0.30
CA THR A 78 -16.49 20.04 -0.89
C THR A 78 -15.41 20.80 -0.12
N ILE A 79 -15.44 20.73 1.22
CA ILE A 79 -14.41 21.33 2.08
C ILE A 79 -13.07 20.65 1.86
N LEU A 80 -13.02 19.30 1.84
CA LEU A 80 -11.81 18.54 1.57
C LEU A 80 -11.21 18.87 0.19
N LYS A 81 -12.05 19.09 -0.83
CA LYS A 81 -11.60 19.53 -2.16
C LYS A 81 -11.01 20.94 -2.13
N LYS A 82 -11.52 21.85 -1.29
CA LYS A 82 -10.90 23.16 -1.07
C LYS A 82 -9.55 23.04 -0.37
N MET A 83 -9.45 22.18 0.65
CA MET A 83 -8.19 21.92 1.36
C MET A 83 -7.14 21.27 0.45
N GLU A 84 -7.56 20.45 -0.52
CA GLU A 84 -6.67 19.86 -1.51
C GLU A 84 -6.10 20.89 -2.48
N ARG A 85 -6.92 21.82 -2.97
CA ARG A 85 -6.45 22.95 -3.79
C ARG A 85 -5.43 23.84 -3.06
N SER A 86 -5.50 23.90 -1.74
CA SER A 86 -4.55 24.62 -0.90
C SER A 86 -3.36 23.77 -0.45
N SER A 87 -3.18 22.57 -1.01
CA SER A 87 -2.08 21.64 -0.73
C SER A 87 -2.02 21.12 0.72
N ILE A 88 -3.09 21.25 1.50
CA ILE A 88 -3.16 20.74 2.88
C ILE A 88 -3.43 19.23 2.86
N VAL A 89 -4.42 18.82 2.07
CA VAL A 89 -4.85 17.43 1.92
C VAL A 89 -4.45 16.93 0.54
N LYS A 90 -3.97 15.70 0.45
CA LYS A 90 -3.79 14.97 -0.80
C LYS A 90 -4.90 13.94 -0.95
N ILE A 91 -5.51 13.92 -2.12
CA ILE A 91 -6.46 12.89 -2.52
C ILE A 91 -5.66 11.68 -3.00
N LEU A 92 -5.84 10.53 -2.35
CA LEU A 92 -5.17 9.27 -2.69
C LEU A 92 -6.05 8.42 -3.60
N PRO A 93 -5.47 7.60 -4.50
CA PRO A 93 -6.24 6.71 -5.35
C PRO A 93 -7.08 5.74 -4.51
N LYS A 94 -8.23 5.37 -5.07
CA LYS A 94 -9.12 4.37 -4.47
C LYS A 94 -8.47 3.00 -4.51
N LYS A 95 -8.76 2.13 -3.52
CA LYS A 95 -8.30 0.73 -3.57
C LYS A 95 -9.13 -0.06 -4.57
N ARG A 96 -10.45 0.14 -4.59
CA ARG A 96 -11.37 -0.45 -5.58
C ARG A 96 -12.20 0.64 -6.26
N PRO A 97 -12.69 0.42 -7.50
CA PRO A 97 -13.44 1.43 -8.24
C PRO A 97 -14.67 1.98 -7.47
N TRP A 98 -15.35 1.11 -6.73
CA TRP A 98 -16.54 1.42 -5.93
C TRP A 98 -16.23 1.94 -4.52
N ASP A 99 -14.95 1.99 -4.10
CA ASP A 99 -14.59 2.54 -2.81
C ASP A 99 -14.71 4.08 -2.83
N LEU A 100 -14.86 4.66 -1.64
CA LEU A 100 -14.80 6.11 -1.47
C LEU A 100 -13.37 6.61 -1.64
N GLN A 101 -13.26 7.90 -1.97
CA GLN A 101 -11.96 8.55 -2.07
C GLN A 101 -11.28 8.59 -0.71
N ARG A 102 -9.96 8.39 -0.70
CA ARG A 102 -9.15 8.42 0.53
C ARG A 102 -8.38 9.72 0.61
N TYR A 103 -8.17 10.19 1.83
CA TYR A 103 -7.56 11.48 2.11
C TYR A 103 -6.36 11.29 3.02
N ALA A 104 -5.36 12.16 2.83
CA ALA A 104 -4.15 12.17 3.63
C ALA A 104 -3.66 13.61 3.78
N LEU A 105 -3.06 13.97 4.89
CA LEU A 105 -2.35 15.24 5.00
C LEU A 105 -1.02 15.19 4.26
N SER A 106 -0.66 16.33 3.71
CA SER A 106 0.61 16.53 3.02
C SER A 106 1.76 16.87 3.97
N SER A 107 1.46 17.29 5.21
CA SER A 107 2.37 17.53 6.33
C SER A 107 1.54 17.58 7.63
N PHE A 108 2.19 17.47 8.79
CA PHE A 108 1.55 17.68 10.10
C PHE A 108 1.74 19.10 10.66
N LYS A 109 2.56 19.90 9.99
CA LYS A 109 2.88 21.28 10.35
C LYS A 109 2.62 22.17 9.15
N PHE A 110 1.80 23.20 9.34
CA PHE A 110 1.41 24.12 8.28
C PHE A 110 1.69 25.55 8.71
N GLN A 111 2.09 26.39 7.76
CA GLN A 111 2.06 27.83 7.94
C GLN A 111 0.84 28.38 7.21
N ASP A 112 -0.11 28.95 7.95
CA ASP A 112 -1.34 29.47 7.37
C ASP A 112 -1.11 30.76 6.56
N ALA A 113 -2.19 31.26 5.92
CA ALA A 113 -2.15 32.50 5.14
C ALA A 113 -1.76 33.74 5.97
N ASP A 114 -1.98 33.71 7.28
CA ASP A 114 -1.64 34.79 8.22
C ASP A 114 -0.22 34.59 8.81
N LYS A 115 0.56 33.63 8.31
CA LYS A 115 1.90 33.22 8.75
C LYS A 115 1.96 32.54 10.13
N ASN A 116 0.83 32.13 10.68
CA ASN A 116 0.79 31.35 11.92
C ASN A 116 1.22 29.91 11.67
N LEU A 117 2.07 29.38 12.54
CA LEU A 117 2.43 27.98 12.53
C LEU A 117 1.33 27.16 13.23
N VAL A 118 0.69 26.29 12.46
CA VAL A 118 -0.33 25.36 12.92
C VAL A 118 0.28 23.98 13.01
N ILE A 119 0.42 23.49 14.25
CA ILE A 119 0.93 22.15 14.54
C ILE A 119 -0.27 21.26 14.85
N LEU A 120 -0.55 20.28 13.99
CA LEU A 120 -1.73 19.41 14.13
C LEU A 120 -1.49 18.22 15.07
N VAL A 121 -0.21 17.88 15.29
CA VAL A 121 0.23 16.68 15.99
C VAL A 121 1.45 17.02 16.85
N THR A 122 1.51 16.45 18.05
CA THR A 122 2.63 16.64 18.97
C THR A 122 3.89 15.92 18.47
N GLU A 123 5.06 16.35 18.97
CA GLU A 123 6.31 15.66 18.64
C GLU A 123 6.32 14.20 19.11
N GLN A 124 5.69 13.91 20.25
CA GLN A 124 5.60 12.55 20.78
C GLN A 124 4.80 11.65 19.85
N GLU A 125 3.59 12.06 19.48
CA GLU A 125 2.74 11.31 18.54
C GLU A 125 3.44 11.10 17.19
N THR A 126 4.22 12.09 16.73
CA THR A 126 5.01 11.98 15.49
C THR A 126 6.13 10.94 15.62
N ARG A 127 6.80 10.85 16.79
CA ARG A 127 7.84 9.84 17.05
C ARG A 127 7.22 8.45 17.12
N ASP A 128 6.12 8.30 17.85
CA ASP A 128 5.41 7.03 17.99
C ASP A 128 4.94 6.52 16.62
N ALA A 129 4.38 7.39 15.78
CA ALA A 129 3.98 7.04 14.41
C ALA A 129 5.17 6.67 13.52
N LYS A 130 6.34 7.30 13.69
CA LYS A 130 7.56 6.93 12.97
C LYS A 130 8.05 5.54 13.35
N GLU A 131 8.08 5.23 14.65
CA GLU A 131 8.47 3.90 15.14
C GLU A 131 7.50 2.82 14.62
N LEU A 132 6.19 3.09 14.68
CA LEU A 132 5.19 2.20 14.10
C LEU A 132 5.41 2.00 12.59
N LEU A 133 5.71 3.06 11.83
CA LEU A 133 5.98 2.96 10.40
C LEU A 133 7.24 2.13 10.10
N GLU A 134 8.30 2.28 10.89
CA GLU A 134 9.55 1.52 10.76
C GLU A 134 9.32 0.02 11.04
N THR A 135 8.52 -0.33 12.05
CA THR A 135 8.16 -1.75 12.30
C THR A 135 7.36 -2.36 11.14
N VAL A 136 6.47 -1.57 10.51
CA VAL A 136 5.72 -2.03 9.32
C VAL A 136 6.65 -2.20 8.12
N LEU A 137 7.58 -1.27 7.92
CA LEU A 137 8.54 -1.31 6.80
C LEU A 137 9.47 -2.52 6.91
N THR A 138 10.12 -2.71 8.06
CA THR A 138 11.02 -3.85 8.32
C THR A 138 10.29 -5.19 8.14
N ARG A 139 9.05 -5.29 8.62
CA ARG A 139 8.21 -6.49 8.41
C ARG A 139 7.90 -6.72 6.94
N GLN A 140 7.60 -5.66 6.18
CA GLN A 140 7.31 -5.78 4.75
C GLN A 140 8.55 -6.17 3.94
N GLU A 141 9.71 -5.63 4.27
CA GLU A 141 11.01 -6.00 3.69
C GLU A 141 11.32 -7.47 3.97
N ALA A 142 11.13 -7.95 5.20
CA ALA A 142 11.33 -9.35 5.55
C ALA A 142 10.39 -10.30 4.76
N ILE A 143 9.13 -9.91 4.56
CA ILE A 143 8.17 -10.68 3.75
C ILE A 143 8.61 -10.71 2.27
N MET A 144 9.07 -9.58 1.73
CA MET A 144 9.56 -9.52 0.34
C MET A 144 10.84 -10.35 0.17
N ALA A 145 11.80 -10.23 1.08
CA ALA A 145 13.02 -11.02 1.07
C ALA A 145 12.72 -12.52 1.11
N LYS A 146 11.81 -12.96 2.00
CA LYS A 146 11.37 -14.35 2.05
C LYS A 146 10.72 -14.79 0.73
N LYS A 147 9.81 -13.98 0.17
CA LYS A 147 9.16 -14.30 -1.11
C LYS A 147 10.18 -14.46 -2.25
N ILE A 148 11.20 -13.61 -2.30
CA ILE A 148 12.28 -13.71 -3.30
C ILE A 148 13.06 -15.02 -3.12
N VAL A 149 13.38 -15.39 -1.89
CA VAL A 149 14.04 -16.67 -1.60
C VAL A 149 13.16 -17.85 -2.03
N ASP A 150 11.88 -17.84 -1.67
CA ASP A 150 10.92 -18.89 -2.03
C ASP A 150 10.81 -19.04 -3.56
N ILE A 151 10.74 -17.93 -4.31
CA ILE A 151 10.73 -17.93 -5.78
C ILE A 151 12.03 -18.51 -6.34
N LYS A 152 13.20 -18.12 -5.82
CA LYS A 152 14.50 -18.64 -6.27
C LYS A 152 14.61 -20.15 -6.03
N VAL A 153 14.18 -20.62 -4.86
CA VAL A 153 14.16 -22.05 -4.53
C VAL A 153 13.22 -22.80 -5.46
N GLN A 154 12.02 -22.27 -5.71
CA GLN A 154 11.04 -22.87 -6.62
C GLN A 154 11.58 -22.96 -8.06
N ALA A 155 12.21 -21.88 -8.56
CA ALA A 155 12.84 -21.88 -9.88
C ALA A 155 13.97 -22.93 -9.97
N PHE A 156 14.79 -23.06 -8.93
CA PHE A 156 15.85 -24.05 -8.86
C PHE A 156 15.31 -25.49 -8.88
N VAL A 157 14.24 -25.78 -8.12
CA VAL A 157 13.58 -27.09 -8.12
C VAL A 157 13.01 -27.43 -9.51
N PHE A 158 12.36 -26.48 -10.17
CA PHE A 158 11.85 -26.70 -11.53
C PHE A 158 12.98 -26.93 -12.54
N ALA A 159 14.09 -26.21 -12.43
CA ALA A 159 15.26 -26.42 -13.28
C ALA A 159 15.87 -27.83 -13.09
N LEU A 160 16.02 -28.29 -11.84
CA LEU A 160 16.49 -29.64 -11.55
C LEU A 160 15.54 -30.72 -12.09
N MET A 161 14.23 -30.52 -11.90
CA MET A 161 13.21 -31.45 -12.40
C MET A 161 13.23 -31.53 -13.93
N ALA A 162 13.33 -30.39 -14.62
CA ALA A 162 13.46 -30.36 -16.07
C ALA A 162 14.74 -31.06 -16.56
N LEU A 163 15.86 -30.89 -15.86
CA LEU A 163 17.13 -31.52 -16.20
C LEU A 163 17.07 -33.06 -16.07
N THR A 164 16.50 -33.56 -14.99
CA THR A 164 16.37 -35.03 -14.77
C THR A 164 15.40 -35.65 -15.76
N LEU A 165 14.26 -34.99 -16.03
CA LEU A 165 13.31 -35.42 -17.06
C LEU A 165 13.92 -35.38 -18.46
N TYR A 166 14.74 -34.37 -18.78
CA TYR A 166 15.45 -34.28 -20.05
C TYR A 166 16.46 -35.43 -20.21
N ALA A 167 17.26 -35.71 -19.18
CA ALA A 167 18.15 -36.86 -19.17
C ALA A 167 17.41 -38.19 -19.37
N ALA A 168 16.24 -38.35 -18.73
CA ALA A 168 15.39 -39.53 -18.91
C ALA A 168 14.85 -39.65 -20.35
N THR A 169 14.45 -38.54 -20.98
CA THR A 169 14.03 -38.54 -22.39
C THR A 169 15.17 -38.93 -23.34
N LEU A 170 16.37 -38.39 -23.14
CA LEU A 170 17.55 -38.75 -23.94
C LEU A 170 17.91 -40.23 -23.76
N TRP A 171 17.86 -40.72 -22.51
CA TRP A 171 18.10 -42.14 -22.21
C TRP A 171 17.09 -43.06 -22.91
N ALA A 172 15.81 -42.69 -22.91
CA ALA A 172 14.76 -43.46 -23.58
C ALA A 172 14.93 -43.51 -25.11
N ILE A 173 15.48 -42.46 -25.73
CA ILE A 173 15.79 -42.42 -27.17
C ILE A 173 16.96 -43.36 -27.52
N ILE A 174 17.94 -43.51 -26.63
CA ILE A 174 19.14 -44.35 -26.86
C ILE A 174 18.82 -45.85 -26.75
N GLN A 175 17.71 -46.22 -26.11
CA GLN A 175 17.32 -47.62 -25.96
C GLN A 175 16.94 -48.24 -27.33
N PRO A 176 17.37 -49.49 -27.63
CA PRO A 176 17.10 -50.15 -28.91
C PRO A 176 15.61 -50.45 -29.15
N VAL A 177 14.79 -50.42 -28.10
CA VAL A 177 13.32 -50.47 -28.16
C VAL A 177 12.77 -49.30 -27.37
N ILE A 178 12.25 -48.30 -28.07
CA ILE A 178 11.64 -47.12 -27.44
C ILE A 178 10.31 -47.55 -26.83
N ASN A 179 10.10 -47.27 -25.54
CA ASN A 179 8.77 -47.35 -24.94
C ASN A 179 8.06 -46.00 -25.15
N PRO A 180 7.12 -45.89 -26.11
CA PRO A 180 6.51 -44.62 -26.48
C PRO A 180 5.69 -44.00 -25.34
N ILE A 181 5.15 -44.81 -24.43
CA ILE A 181 4.36 -44.33 -23.28
C ILE A 181 5.27 -43.55 -22.32
N ILE A 182 6.44 -44.10 -22.01
CA ILE A 182 7.42 -43.46 -21.12
C ILE A 182 7.97 -42.18 -21.76
N PHE A 183 8.24 -42.23 -23.07
CA PHE A 183 8.74 -41.07 -23.82
C PHE A 183 7.75 -39.90 -23.84
N VAL A 184 6.50 -40.14 -24.19
CA VAL A 184 5.46 -39.10 -24.26
C VAL A 184 5.21 -38.47 -22.88
N LEU A 185 5.15 -39.29 -21.82
CA LEU A 185 4.98 -38.79 -20.46
C LEU A 185 6.16 -37.90 -20.05
N ALA A 186 7.39 -38.38 -20.19
CA ALA A 186 8.56 -37.59 -19.83
C ALA A 186 8.63 -36.27 -20.62
N PHE A 187 8.37 -36.29 -21.93
CA PHE A 187 8.35 -35.08 -22.76
C PHE A 187 7.25 -34.09 -22.35
N SER A 188 6.04 -34.57 -22.03
CA SER A 188 4.95 -33.72 -21.54
C SER A 188 5.29 -33.05 -20.20
N PHE A 189 6.00 -33.75 -19.30
CA PHE A 189 6.42 -33.17 -18.03
C PHE A 189 7.56 -32.16 -18.20
N VAL A 190 8.54 -32.40 -19.09
CA VAL A 190 9.59 -31.41 -19.42
C VAL A 190 8.99 -30.11 -19.92
N THR A 191 8.04 -30.19 -20.87
CA THR A 191 7.41 -29.01 -21.45
C THR A 191 6.61 -28.22 -20.40
N LEU A 192 5.85 -28.92 -19.54
CA LEU A 192 5.12 -28.29 -18.45
C LEU A 192 6.07 -27.60 -17.45
N CYS A 193 7.13 -28.27 -17.02
CA CYS A 193 8.15 -27.69 -16.12
C CYS A 193 8.84 -26.49 -16.75
N SER A 194 9.14 -26.52 -18.05
CA SER A 194 9.78 -25.41 -18.76
C SER A 194 8.86 -24.18 -18.86
N VAL A 195 7.57 -24.39 -19.12
CA VAL A 195 6.56 -23.31 -19.13
C VAL A 195 6.38 -22.72 -17.73
N MET A 196 6.31 -23.55 -16.70
CA MET A 196 6.18 -23.08 -15.31
C MET A 196 7.42 -22.32 -14.86
N LEU A 197 8.62 -22.80 -15.21
CA LEU A 197 9.88 -22.10 -14.95
C LEU A 197 9.92 -20.73 -15.65
N GLY A 198 9.51 -20.66 -16.92
CA GLY A 198 9.40 -19.41 -17.66
C GLY A 198 8.44 -18.40 -17.00
N LYS A 199 7.30 -18.86 -16.47
CA LYS A 199 6.37 -18.01 -15.70
C LYS A 199 6.99 -17.51 -14.40
N VAL A 200 7.66 -18.38 -13.64
CA VAL A 200 8.31 -18.00 -12.38
C VAL A 200 9.43 -16.98 -12.60
N LEU A 201 10.20 -17.11 -13.68
CA LEU A 201 11.25 -16.15 -14.06
C LEU A 201 10.69 -14.83 -14.62
N ALA A 202 9.48 -14.83 -15.16
CA ALA A 202 8.80 -13.60 -15.57
C ALA A 202 8.21 -12.82 -14.38
N GLU A 203 8.04 -13.47 -13.22
CA GLU A 203 7.54 -12.87 -11.98
C GLU A 203 8.63 -12.35 -11.04
N THR A 204 9.91 -12.66 -11.32
CA THR A 204 11.09 -12.08 -10.64
C THR A 204 11.49 -10.75 -11.23
#